data_AF-A0A7S2ABJ8-F1
#
_entry.id   AF-A0A7S2ABJ8-F1
#
_cell.length_a   1.000
_cell.length_b   1.000
_cell.length_c   1.000
_cell.angle_alpha   90.00
_cell.angle_beta   90.00
_cell.angle_gamma   90.00
#
_symmetry.space_group_name_H-M   'P 1'
#
loop_
_entity.id
_entity.type
_entity.pdbx_description
1 polymer ?
#
loop_
_entity_poly.entity_id
_entity_poly.type
_entity_poly.pdbx_seq_one_letter_code
_entity_poly.pdbx_strand_id
1 'polypeptide(L)'
;DQKMSDIKFINKETSRGKTALIEAVRHNQLDAVKLLLSWHAQVNFVTRTHQKSALDWALRLGVDRTVIEELQSADKVEKDVHDLFCFIALGNLGKVKEIIREGDPHQIGLIPKLKAQIMDLLSEKEVLERDTPEMKRTATEQEESASKLEKKVSLLEDSWAEKEKEASALGKEIE
;
A
#
# COMPACT_ATOMS: atom_id res chain seq x y z
N ASP A 1 24.79 -10.97 7.58
CA ASP A 1 24.77 -10.90 6.10
C ASP A 1 24.07 -12.08 5.40
N GLN A 2 22.94 -12.57 5.93
CA GLN A 2 22.17 -13.66 5.31
C GLN A 2 21.50 -13.22 3.98
N LYS A 3 21.03 -11.97 3.90
CA LYS A 3 20.39 -11.43 2.68
C LYS A 3 21.30 -11.47 1.44
N MET A 4 22.61 -11.34 1.61
CA MET A 4 23.56 -11.33 0.49
C MET A 4 23.84 -12.75 -0.04
N SER A 5 23.77 -13.78 0.80
CA SER A 5 23.93 -15.17 0.39
C SER A 5 22.75 -15.69 -0.42
N ASP A 6 21.54 -15.19 -0.13
CA ASP A 6 20.30 -15.70 -0.73
C ASP A 6 20.13 -15.26 -2.20
N ILE A 7 20.64 -14.07 -2.57
CA ILE A 7 20.62 -13.55 -3.94
C ILE A 7 21.39 -14.47 -4.91
N LYS A 8 22.41 -15.19 -4.43
CA LYS A 8 23.27 -16.05 -5.27
C LYS A 8 22.50 -17.19 -5.95
N PHE A 9 21.38 -17.63 -5.38
CA PHE A 9 20.65 -18.80 -5.86
C PHE A 9 19.43 -18.44 -6.72
N ILE A 10 19.01 -17.18 -6.76
CA ILE A 10 17.75 -16.74 -7.40
C ILE A 10 17.69 -17.08 -8.90
N ASN A 11 18.82 -16.91 -9.58
CA ASN A 11 18.97 -17.10 -11.02
C ASN A 11 19.65 -18.44 -11.37
N LYS A 12 19.81 -19.35 -10.40
CA LYS A 12 20.40 -20.65 -10.69
C LYS A 12 19.41 -21.50 -11.48
N GLU A 13 19.93 -22.10 -12.53
CA GLU A 13 19.17 -23.00 -13.38
C GLU A 13 19.30 -24.45 -12.92
N THR A 14 18.23 -25.22 -13.10
CA THR A 14 18.25 -26.68 -13.02
C THR A 14 19.04 -27.28 -14.19
N SER A 15 19.29 -28.59 -14.17
CA SER A 15 19.93 -29.32 -15.29
C SER A 15 19.20 -29.19 -16.64
N ARG A 16 17.91 -28.81 -16.63
CA ARG A 16 17.10 -28.53 -17.81
C ARG A 16 17.09 -27.04 -18.21
N GLY A 17 17.90 -26.21 -17.56
CA GLY A 17 17.99 -24.77 -17.82
C GLY A 17 16.80 -23.97 -17.27
N LYS A 18 16.09 -24.50 -16.27
CA LYS A 18 14.93 -23.79 -15.70
C LYS A 18 15.33 -23.05 -14.43
N THR A 19 15.00 -21.77 -14.35
CA THR A 19 15.17 -20.95 -13.14
C THR A 19 13.99 -21.14 -12.19
N ALA A 20 14.16 -20.70 -10.93
CA ALA A 20 13.10 -20.72 -9.92
C ALA A 20 11.85 -19.96 -10.40
N LEU A 21 12.04 -18.84 -11.12
CA LEU A 21 10.95 -18.03 -11.66
C LEU A 21 10.14 -18.80 -12.71
N ILE A 22 10.80 -19.52 -13.62
CA ILE A 22 10.10 -20.34 -14.63
C ILE A 22 9.27 -21.42 -13.96
N GLU A 23 9.77 -22.07 -12.91
CA GLU A 23 8.99 -23.07 -12.18
C GLU A 23 7.82 -22.45 -11.39
N ALA A 24 8.00 -21.28 -10.77
CA ALA A 24 6.90 -20.56 -10.10
C ALA A 24 5.75 -20.25 -11.07
N VAL A 25 6.07 -19.81 -12.28
CA VAL A 25 5.07 -19.55 -13.34
C VAL A 25 4.40 -20.83 -13.82
N ARG A 26 5.16 -21.91 -14.02
CA ARG A 26 4.60 -23.21 -14.44
C ARG A 26 3.57 -23.76 -13.45
N HIS A 27 3.75 -23.44 -12.17
CA HIS A 27 2.85 -23.85 -11.10
C HIS A 27 1.79 -22.79 -10.75
N ASN A 28 1.68 -21.69 -11.52
CA ASN A 28 0.76 -20.57 -11.29
C ASN A 28 0.83 -20.00 -9.86
N GLN A 29 2.04 -19.85 -9.32
CA GLN A 29 2.26 -19.40 -7.95
C GLN A 29 2.56 -17.89 -7.92
N LEU A 30 1.51 -17.06 -7.88
CA LEU A 30 1.64 -15.59 -7.90
C LEU A 30 2.55 -15.06 -6.79
N ASP A 31 2.37 -15.55 -5.56
CA ASP A 31 3.17 -15.09 -4.40
C ASP A 31 4.65 -15.42 -4.57
N ALA A 32 4.96 -16.61 -5.10
CA ALA A 32 6.32 -17.00 -5.40
C ALA A 32 6.90 -16.13 -6.52
N VAL A 33 6.13 -15.81 -7.57
CA VAL A 33 6.56 -14.91 -8.64
C VAL A 33 6.88 -13.52 -8.08
N LYS A 34 5.96 -12.93 -7.30
CA LYS A 34 6.16 -11.62 -6.67
C LYS A 34 7.38 -11.60 -5.75
N LEU A 35 7.54 -12.64 -4.94
CA LEU A 35 8.71 -12.78 -4.10
C LEU A 35 9.98 -12.83 -4.96
N LEU A 36 10.08 -13.72 -5.93
CA LEU A 36 11.26 -13.84 -6.78
C LEU A 36 11.59 -12.54 -7.53
N LEU A 37 10.59 -11.83 -8.05
CA LEU A 37 10.76 -10.52 -8.69
C LEU A 37 11.27 -9.45 -7.71
N SER A 38 10.78 -9.43 -6.46
CA SER A 38 11.30 -8.53 -5.42
C SER A 38 12.79 -8.75 -5.09
N TRP A 39 13.28 -9.97 -5.35
CA TRP A 39 14.70 -10.34 -5.21
C TRP A 39 15.49 -10.19 -6.53
N HIS A 40 14.93 -9.49 -7.52
CA HIS A 40 15.57 -9.22 -8.82
C HIS A 40 15.90 -10.50 -9.61
N ALA A 41 14.98 -11.48 -9.58
CA ALA A 41 15.04 -12.64 -10.47
C ALA A 41 14.98 -12.19 -11.94
N GLN A 42 15.89 -12.70 -12.77
CA GLN A 42 15.96 -12.36 -14.18
C GLN A 42 14.78 -12.96 -14.95
N VAL A 43 13.93 -12.10 -15.51
CA VAL A 43 12.72 -12.51 -16.28
C VAL A 43 13.07 -13.01 -17.68
N ASN A 44 14.16 -12.50 -18.24
CA ASN A 44 14.59 -12.79 -19.61
C ASN A 44 15.30 -14.14 -19.80
N PHE A 45 15.48 -14.94 -18.74
CA PHE A 45 16.06 -16.27 -18.88
C PHE A 45 15.18 -17.20 -19.71
N VAL A 46 15.80 -17.86 -20.67
CA VAL A 46 15.15 -18.86 -21.50
C VAL A 46 15.63 -20.26 -21.11
N THR A 47 14.68 -21.20 -21.07
CA THR A 47 14.99 -22.61 -20.83
C THR A 47 15.88 -23.18 -21.93
N ARG A 48 16.94 -23.92 -21.57
CA ARG A 48 17.83 -24.56 -22.57
C ARG A 48 17.11 -25.56 -23.48
N THR A 49 16.08 -26.23 -22.98
CA THR A 49 15.40 -27.30 -23.76
C THR A 49 14.38 -26.76 -24.75
N HIS A 50 13.70 -25.66 -24.43
CA HIS A 50 12.59 -25.15 -25.25
C HIS A 50 12.80 -23.71 -25.73
N GLN A 51 13.90 -23.06 -25.33
CA GLN A 51 14.22 -21.68 -25.64
C GLN A 51 13.06 -20.73 -25.33
N LYS A 52 12.44 -20.94 -24.16
CA LYS A 52 11.24 -20.21 -23.70
C LYS A 52 11.50 -19.49 -22.39
N SER A 53 11.09 -18.23 -22.34
CA SER A 53 11.11 -17.38 -21.14
C SER A 53 9.98 -17.72 -20.17
N ALA A 54 10.03 -17.15 -18.96
CA ALA A 54 8.94 -17.26 -18.00
C ALA A 54 7.61 -16.75 -18.59
N LEU A 55 7.64 -15.63 -19.33
CA LEU A 55 6.45 -15.07 -19.98
C LEU A 55 5.87 -16.00 -21.05
N ASP A 56 6.73 -16.64 -21.86
CA ASP A 56 6.25 -17.60 -22.88
C ASP A 56 5.57 -18.82 -22.25
N TRP A 57 6.06 -19.27 -21.09
CA TRP A 57 5.42 -20.34 -20.33
C TRP A 57 4.09 -19.89 -19.75
N ALA A 58 4.00 -18.66 -19.23
CA ALA A 58 2.75 -18.10 -18.70
C ALA A 58 1.64 -18.07 -19.77
N LEU A 59 1.96 -17.55 -20.95
CA LEU A 59 1.03 -17.45 -22.08
C LEU A 59 0.60 -18.82 -22.61
N ARG A 60 1.53 -19.77 -22.67
CA ARG A 60 1.25 -21.13 -23.17
C ARG A 60 0.36 -21.94 -22.24
N LEU A 61 0.59 -21.82 -20.93
CA LEU A 61 -0.12 -22.63 -19.93
C LEU A 61 -1.47 -22.02 -19.54
N GLY A 62 -1.78 -20.79 -19.98
CA GLY A 62 -3.00 -20.09 -19.58
C GLY A 62 -2.98 -19.75 -18.09
N VAL A 63 -1.82 -19.31 -17.59
CA VAL A 63 -1.60 -18.89 -16.20
C VAL A 63 -2.46 -17.64 -15.90
N ASP A 64 -2.72 -17.36 -14.62
CA ASP A 64 -3.53 -16.21 -14.22
C ASP A 64 -3.00 -14.90 -14.84
N ARG A 65 -3.93 -14.03 -15.24
CA ARG A 65 -3.65 -12.77 -15.91
C ARG A 65 -2.76 -11.87 -15.06
N THR A 66 -2.94 -11.91 -13.74
CA THR A 66 -2.12 -11.16 -12.78
C THR A 66 -0.63 -11.51 -12.89
N VAL A 67 -0.30 -12.81 -13.02
CA VAL A 67 1.09 -13.27 -13.19
C VAL A 67 1.68 -12.77 -14.50
N ILE A 68 0.90 -12.78 -15.58
CA ILE A 68 1.34 -12.29 -16.90
C ILE A 68 1.64 -10.79 -16.83
N GLU A 69 0.76 -10.00 -16.19
CA GLU A 69 0.93 -8.55 -16.05
C GLU A 69 2.18 -8.20 -15.22
N GLU A 70 2.44 -8.91 -14.13
CA GLU A 70 3.65 -8.73 -13.29
C GLU A 70 4.94 -9.11 -14.03
N LEU A 71 4.91 -10.15 -14.86
CA LEU A 71 6.09 -10.52 -15.67
C LEU A 71 6.33 -9.52 -16.80
N GLN A 72 5.28 -8.99 -17.43
CA GLN A 72 5.38 -7.97 -18.49
C GLN A 72 5.93 -6.65 -17.95
N SER A 73 5.48 -6.23 -16.78
CA SER A 73 6.02 -5.02 -16.14
C SER A 73 7.50 -5.19 -15.80
N ALA A 74 7.89 -6.33 -15.24
CA ALA A 74 9.28 -6.66 -14.95
C ALA A 74 10.16 -6.73 -16.21
N ASP A 75 9.68 -7.35 -17.29
CA ASP A 75 10.40 -7.43 -18.57
C ASP A 75 10.63 -6.04 -19.20
N LYS A 76 9.63 -5.16 -19.12
CA LYS A 76 9.77 -3.77 -19.58
C LYS A 76 10.88 -3.05 -18.82
N VAL A 77 10.91 -3.17 -17.48
CA VAL A 77 11.95 -2.53 -16.65
C VAL A 77 13.34 -3.05 -17.00
N GLU A 78 13.53 -4.36 -17.19
CA GLU A 78 14.84 -4.91 -17.59
C GLU A 78 15.30 -4.36 -18.96
N LYS A 79 14.37 -4.24 -19.92
CA LYS A 79 14.65 -3.65 -21.24
C LYS A 79 14.99 -2.17 -21.14
N ASP A 80 14.23 -1.40 -20.38
CA ASP A 80 14.49 0.03 -20.19
C ASP A 80 15.88 0.26 -19.54
N VAL A 81 16.28 -0.61 -18.59
CA VAL A 81 17.62 -0.58 -18.00
C VAL A 81 18.69 -0.94 -19.03
N HIS A 82 18.49 -1.99 -19.84
CA HIS A 82 19.42 -2.36 -20.90
C HIS A 82 19.60 -1.23 -21.93
N ASP A 83 18.48 -0.66 -22.38
CA ASP A 83 18.45 0.45 -23.34
C ASP A 83 19.12 1.69 -22.77
N LEU A 84 18.92 1.99 -21.48
CA LEU A 84 19.62 3.07 -20.79
C LEU A 84 21.15 2.89 -20.87
N PHE A 85 21.67 1.70 -20.57
CA PHE A 85 23.11 1.43 -20.70
C PHE A 85 23.60 1.58 -22.14
N CYS A 86 22.84 1.09 -23.12
CA CYS A 86 23.16 1.25 -24.53
C CYS A 86 23.18 2.73 -24.94
N PHE A 87 22.20 3.53 -24.54
CA PHE A 87 22.17 4.97 -24.87
C PHE A 87 23.28 5.76 -24.20
N ILE A 88 23.69 5.40 -22.98
CA ILE A 88 24.87 5.97 -22.32
C ILE A 88 26.13 5.65 -23.11
N ALA A 89 26.34 4.38 -23.49
CA ALA A 89 27.51 3.97 -24.27
C ALA A 89 27.60 4.65 -25.64
N LEU A 90 26.44 4.90 -26.26
CA LEU A 90 26.33 5.62 -27.54
C LEU A 90 26.38 7.14 -27.39
N GLY A 91 26.41 7.68 -26.17
CA GLY A 91 26.40 9.12 -25.89
C GLY A 91 25.07 9.82 -26.22
N ASN A 92 23.97 9.08 -26.36
CA ASN A 92 22.66 9.62 -26.71
C ASN A 92 21.93 10.18 -25.47
N LEU A 93 22.36 11.37 -25.03
CA LEU A 93 21.79 12.04 -23.85
C LEU A 93 20.30 12.41 -24.00
N GLY A 94 19.79 12.52 -25.23
CA GLY A 94 18.37 12.81 -25.48
C GLY A 94 17.48 11.67 -25.01
N LYS A 95 17.78 10.45 -25.46
CA LYS A 95 17.04 9.24 -25.05
C LYS A 95 17.28 8.87 -23.59
N VAL A 96 18.48 9.11 -23.06
CA VAL A 96 18.76 8.94 -21.63
C VAL A 96 17.85 9.82 -20.78
N LYS A 97 17.66 11.09 -21.16
CA LYS A 97 16.72 11.98 -20.46
C LYS A 97 15.27 11.53 -20.60
N GLU A 98 14.89 10.95 -21.73
CA GLU A 98 13.55 10.41 -21.95
C GLU A 98 13.24 9.25 -20.99
N ILE A 99 14.11 8.24 -20.92
CA ILE A 99 13.95 7.10 -19.99
C ILE A 99 13.97 7.55 -18.54
N ILE A 100 14.86 8.50 -18.18
CA ILE A 100 14.96 8.99 -16.80
C ILE A 100 13.74 9.81 -16.37
N ARG A 101 13.03 10.49 -17.30
CA ARG A 101 11.86 11.30 -16.96
C ARG A 101 10.70 10.48 -16.38
N GLU A 102 10.56 9.23 -16.81
CA GLU A 102 9.53 8.31 -16.29
C GLU A 102 9.95 7.69 -14.95
N GLY A 103 11.24 7.71 -14.61
CA GLY A 103 11.78 7.11 -13.39
C GLY A 103 11.82 8.07 -12.20
N ASP A 104 11.74 7.51 -10.99
CA ASP A 104 11.93 8.28 -9.77
C ASP A 104 13.38 8.79 -9.67
N PRO A 105 13.61 10.09 -9.40
CA PRO A 105 14.95 10.63 -9.28
C PRO A 105 15.66 10.00 -8.08
N HIS A 106 16.83 9.41 -8.33
CA HIS A 106 17.69 8.94 -7.25
C HIS A 106 18.10 10.11 -6.35
N GLN A 107 17.67 10.09 -5.09
CA GLN A 107 18.09 11.05 -4.08
C GLN A 107 19.21 10.46 -3.22
N ILE A 108 20.37 11.15 -3.18
CA ILE A 108 21.49 10.75 -2.33
C ILE A 108 21.04 10.82 -0.86
N GLY A 109 21.27 9.74 -0.11
CA GLY A 109 20.90 9.67 1.30
C GLY A 109 19.39 9.51 1.55
N LEU A 110 18.60 9.14 0.54
CA LEU A 110 17.16 8.91 0.67
C LEU A 110 16.84 7.82 1.70
N ILE A 111 17.60 6.72 1.72
CA ILE A 111 17.36 5.61 2.66
C ILE A 111 17.47 6.07 4.12
N PRO A 112 18.55 6.76 4.56
CA PRO A 112 18.60 7.36 5.89
C PRO A 112 17.44 8.32 6.19
N LYS A 113 17.06 9.19 5.24
CA LYS A 113 15.97 10.16 5.42
C LYS A 113 14.62 9.46 5.60
N LEU A 114 14.30 8.50 4.74
CA LEU A 114 13.05 7.73 4.84
C LEU A 114 13.01 6.92 6.14
N LYS A 115 14.13 6.36 6.59
CA LYS A 115 14.19 5.67 7.89
C LYS A 115 13.91 6.61 9.06
N ALA A 116 14.45 7.81 9.04
CA ALA A 116 14.16 8.81 10.08
C ALA A 116 12.68 9.18 10.08
N GLN A 117 12.10 9.47 8.90
CA GLN A 117 10.68 9.77 8.77
C GLN A 117 9.78 8.63 9.26
N ILE A 118 10.13 7.38 8.96
CA ILE A 118 9.38 6.21 9.46
C ILE A 118 9.45 6.14 10.99
N MET A 119 10.62 6.38 11.59
CA MET A 119 10.77 6.38 13.05
C MET A 119 9.93 7.48 13.71
N ASP A 120 9.93 8.68 13.13
CA ASP A 120 9.14 9.81 13.61
C ASP A 120 7.64 9.48 13.55
N LEU A 121 7.16 8.97 12.41
CA LEU A 121 5.76 8.57 12.23
C LEU A 121 5.33 7.42 13.16
N LEU A 122 6.23 6.47 13.45
CA LEU A 122 5.94 5.40 14.41
C LEU A 122 5.77 5.97 15.82
N SER A 123 6.61 6.92 16.22
CA SER A 123 6.49 7.58 17.53
C SER A 123 5.19 8.39 17.63
N GLU A 124 4.80 9.09 16.56
CA GLU A 124 3.54 9.83 16.49
C GLU A 124 2.33 8.88 16.56
N LYS A 125 2.39 7.74 15.86
CA LYS A 125 1.37 6.69 15.94
C LYS A 125 1.22 6.15 17.36
N GLU A 126 2.32 5.90 18.07
CA GLU A 126 2.30 5.42 19.46
C GLU A 126 1.63 6.42 20.41
N VAL A 127 1.88 7.72 20.24
CA VAL A 127 1.23 8.77 21.04
C VAL A 127 -0.27 8.79 20.77
N LEU A 128 -0.67 8.79 19.50
CA LEU A 128 -2.09 8.76 19.11
C LEU A 128 -2.82 7.50 19.62
N GLU A 129 -2.16 6.34 19.62
CA GLU A 129 -2.71 5.10 20.18
C GLU A 129 -2.92 5.17 21.71
N ARG A 130 -2.13 5.98 22.43
CA ARG A 130 -2.33 6.22 23.86
C ARG A 130 -3.47 7.20 24.13
N ASP A 131 -3.62 8.22 23.29
CA ASP A 131 -4.61 9.29 23.50
C ASP A 131 -6.03 8.88 23.06
N THR A 132 -6.14 7.95 22.11
CA THR A 132 -7.43 7.44 21.61
C THR A 132 -8.38 6.86 22.68
N PRO A 133 -7.95 6.03 23.66
CA PRO A 133 -8.82 5.56 24.73
C PRO A 133 -9.27 6.67 25.69
N GLU A 134 -8.44 7.67 25.95
CA GLU A 134 -8.82 8.83 26.78
C GLU A 134 -9.85 9.71 26.07
N MET A 135 -9.65 10.01 24.78
CA MET A 135 -10.65 10.72 23.97
C MET A 135 -11.98 9.97 23.92
N LYS A 136 -11.96 8.64 23.75
CA LYS A 136 -13.20 7.84 23.75
C LYS A 136 -13.96 7.91 25.09
N ARG A 137 -13.26 7.89 26.22
CA ARG A 137 -13.87 8.02 27.55
C ARG A 137 -14.52 9.39 27.75
N THR A 138 -13.79 10.46 27.42
CA THR A 138 -14.33 11.82 27.54
C THR A 138 -15.54 12.06 26.62
N ALA A 139 -15.55 11.48 25.41
CA ALA A 139 -16.70 11.53 24.51
C ALA A 139 -17.93 10.83 25.12
N THR A 140 -17.76 9.64 25.70
CA THR A 140 -18.88 8.93 26.36
C THR A 140 -19.41 9.68 27.59
N GLU A 141 -18.53 10.30 28.39
CA GLU A 141 -18.93 11.12 29.55
C GLU A 141 -19.70 12.38 29.14
N GLN A 142 -19.31 13.00 28.01
CA GLN A 142 -20.01 14.15 27.45
C GLN A 142 -21.38 13.75 26.86
N GLU A 143 -21.49 12.61 26.17
CA GLU A 143 -22.77 12.09 25.68
C GLU A 143 -23.74 11.80 26.83
N GLU A 144 -23.27 11.16 27.92
CA GLU A 144 -24.10 10.94 29.11
C GLU A 144 -24.56 12.24 29.76
N SER A 145 -23.69 13.25 29.79
CA SER A 145 -23.99 14.56 30.34
C SER A 145 -24.99 15.33 29.47
N ALA A 146 -24.86 15.25 28.15
CA ALA A 146 -25.79 15.80 27.19
C ALA A 146 -27.18 15.15 27.31
N SER A 147 -27.25 13.81 27.39
CA SER A 147 -28.52 13.09 27.60
C SER A 147 -29.20 13.48 28.92
N LYS A 148 -28.44 13.69 29.99
CA LYS A 148 -28.98 14.19 31.27
C LYS A 148 -29.51 15.63 31.16
N LEU A 149 -28.85 16.49 30.39
CA LEU A 149 -29.29 17.86 30.16
C LEU A 149 -30.55 17.90 29.27
N GLU A 150 -30.62 17.10 28.22
CA GLU A 150 -31.81 16.97 27.35
C GLU A 150 -33.05 16.57 28.15
N LYS A 151 -32.91 15.58 29.04
CA LYS A 151 -34.00 15.18 29.96
C LYS A 151 -34.44 16.33 30.87
N LYS A 152 -33.50 17.13 31.38
CA LYS A 152 -33.82 18.31 32.20
C LYS A 152 -34.51 19.40 31.40
N VAL A 153 -34.10 19.64 30.16
CA VAL A 153 -34.73 20.62 29.27
C VAL A 153 -36.17 20.20 28.98
N SER A 154 -36.41 18.93 28.63
CA SER A 154 -37.77 18.40 28.42
C SER A 154 -38.66 18.57 29.66
N LEU A 155 -38.17 18.25 30.85
CA LEU A 155 -38.94 18.44 32.09
C LEU A 155 -39.26 19.92 32.38
N LEU A 156 -38.33 20.83 32.04
CA LEU A 156 -38.57 22.26 32.18
C LEU A 156 -39.61 22.72 31.15
N GLU A 157 -39.51 22.32 29.89
CA GLU A 157 -40.50 22.65 28.85
C GLU A 157 -41.92 22.22 29.27
N ASP A 158 -42.07 21.01 29.83
CA ASP A 158 -43.36 20.53 30.35
C ASP A 158 -43.87 21.41 31.51
N SER A 159 -43.00 21.77 32.47
CA SER A 159 -43.34 22.63 33.61
C SER A 159 -43.68 24.06 33.20
N TRP A 160 -42.99 24.61 32.19
CA TRP A 160 -43.27 25.93 31.64
C TRP A 160 -44.61 25.93 30.89
N ALA A 161 -44.92 24.87 30.13
CA ALA A 161 -46.21 24.71 29.45
C ALA A 161 -47.39 24.58 30.44
N GLU A 162 -47.19 23.91 31.58
CA GLU A 162 -48.17 23.87 32.67
C GLU A 162 -48.41 25.26 33.28
N LYS A 163 -47.34 25.99 33.62
CA LYS A 163 -47.44 27.35 34.16
C LYS A 163 -48.07 28.33 33.18
N GLU A 164 -47.83 28.18 31.88
CA GLU A 164 -48.45 29.01 30.84
C GLU A 164 -49.96 28.73 30.72
N LYS A 165 -50.38 27.46 30.86
CA LYS A 165 -51.80 27.09 30.97
C LYS A 165 -52.44 27.65 32.24
N GLU A 166 -51.77 27.59 33.38
CA GLU A 166 -52.24 28.16 34.65
C GLU A 166 -52.37 29.69 34.57
N ALA A 167 -51.38 30.38 34.00
CA ALA A 167 -51.43 31.82 33.78
C ALA A 167 -52.55 32.24 32.81
N SER A 168 -52.77 31.45 31.75
CA SER A 168 -53.91 31.65 30.84
C SER A 168 -55.27 31.41 31.50
N ALA A 169 -55.35 30.54 32.51
CA ALA A 169 -56.58 30.30 33.26
C ALA A 169 -56.88 31.45 34.23
N LEU A 170 -55.88 31.95 34.96
CA LEU A 170 -55.99 33.11 35.84
C LEU A 170 -56.33 34.40 35.08
N GLY A 171 -55.81 34.58 33.86
CA GLY A 171 -56.14 35.71 32.99
C GLY A 171 -57.61 35.74 32.53
N LYS A 172 -58.31 34.60 32.54
CA LYS A 172 -59.75 34.51 32.24
C LYS A 172 -60.66 34.69 33.45
N GLU A 173 -60.12 34.67 34.68
CA GLU A 173 -60.87 34.92 35.92
C GLU A 173 -60.84 36.40 36.36
N ILE A 174 -59.97 37.22 35.77
CA ILE A 174 -59.80 38.65 36.10
C ILE A 174 -60.55 39.56 35.11
N GLU A 175 -61.16 39.00 34.06
CA GLU A 175 -61.98 39.68 33.04
C GLU A 175 -63.47 39.43 33.26
#